data_AF-A0A561EMZ3-F1
#
_entry.id   AF-A0A561EMZ3-F1
#
_cell.length_a   1.000
_cell.length_b   1.000
_cell.length_c   1.000
_cell.angle_alpha   90.00
_cell.angle_beta   90.00
_cell.angle_gamma   90.00
#
_symmetry.space_group_name_H-M   'P 1'
#
loop_
_entity.id
_entity.type
_entity.pdbx_description
1 polymer ?
#
loop_
_entity_poly.entity_id
_entity_poly.type
_entity_poly.pdbx_seq_one_letter_code
_entity_poly.pdbx_strand_id
1 'polypeptide(L)'
;MAHHPLPPVAPVGDRRDGRPIFPILGASPDDPSNEQDPTDQPPAVTQEALSKLLAREKSQGGRAALKKLAGDLGFADTEALSAYISERRAADDAALTEVQRREQAADQALAAAKTREQAAEAALCSARLRAALAGQGATGDDLADAERLISLPDDADDQAVSDAVAVLKERRKELFGQPAAAPPAPGGAPAGGPPPRGAGAATPGSVGLAMAKRRGYVTE
;
A
#
# COMPACT_ATOMS: atom_id res chain seq x y z
N MET A 1 18.09 67.79 36.91
CA MET A 1 17.73 68.79 35.87
C MET A 1 18.21 70.14 36.37
N ALA A 2 19.31 70.65 35.81
CA ALA A 2 19.88 71.93 36.21
C ALA A 2 19.23 73.04 35.37
N HIS A 3 18.42 73.89 36.00
CA HIS A 3 17.89 75.08 35.34
C HIS A 3 19.03 76.08 35.13
N HIS A 4 19.49 76.24 33.89
CA HIS A 4 20.33 77.37 33.52
C HIS A 4 19.45 78.64 33.49
N PRO A 5 19.76 79.68 34.27
CA PRO A 5 19.06 80.95 34.17
C PRO A 5 19.42 81.61 32.82
N LEU A 6 18.40 81.99 32.05
CA LEU A 6 18.58 82.70 30.79
C LEU A 6 19.29 84.05 31.03
N PRO A 7 20.22 84.47 30.16
CA PRO A 7 20.92 85.75 30.30
C PRO A 7 19.92 86.92 30.21
N PRO A 8 20.14 88.02 30.96
CA PRO A 8 19.26 89.19 30.91
C PRO A 8 19.31 89.81 29.51
N VAL A 9 18.15 89.89 28.85
CA VAL A 9 18.05 90.41 27.49
C VAL A 9 18.07 91.93 27.50
N ALA A 10 19.05 92.52 26.79
CA ALA A 10 19.15 93.97 26.65
C ALA A 10 17.94 94.52 25.85
N PRO A 11 17.39 95.67 26.24
CA PRO A 11 16.29 96.29 25.49
C PRO A 11 16.75 96.69 24.09
N VAL A 12 15.92 96.42 23.08
CA VAL A 12 16.21 96.74 21.67
C VAL A 12 16.06 98.24 21.38
N GLY A 13 15.37 98.96 22.25
CA GLY A 13 15.22 100.41 22.22
C GLY A 13 14.19 100.88 23.23
N ASP A 14 13.95 102.19 23.30
CA ASP A 14 12.93 102.78 24.17
C ASP A 14 11.74 103.30 23.36
N ARG A 15 10.54 103.19 23.93
CA ARG A 15 9.34 103.83 23.38
C ARG A 15 9.40 105.34 23.60
N ARG A 16 8.54 106.10 22.91
CA ARG A 16 8.44 107.57 23.05
C ARG A 16 8.12 108.04 24.48
N ASP A 17 7.55 107.18 25.31
CA ASP A 17 7.27 107.37 26.74
C ASP A 17 8.42 106.93 27.67
N GLY A 18 9.60 106.59 27.12
CA GLY A 18 10.82 106.28 27.88
C GLY A 18 10.84 104.87 28.50
N ARG A 19 9.93 103.98 28.10
CA ARG A 19 9.90 102.59 28.57
C ARG A 19 10.70 101.68 27.64
N PRO A 20 11.53 100.75 28.18
CA PRO A 20 12.31 99.83 27.38
C PRO A 20 11.43 98.83 26.62
N ILE A 21 11.78 98.60 25.35
CA ILE A 21 11.22 97.58 24.46
C ILE A 21 12.11 96.35 24.56
N PHE A 22 11.61 95.31 25.21
CA PHE A 22 12.27 94.01 25.20
C PHE A 22 11.91 93.25 23.93
N PRO A 23 12.86 92.51 23.34
CA PRO A 23 12.57 91.67 22.18
C PRO A 23 11.61 90.55 22.60
N ILE A 24 10.74 90.15 21.67
CA ILE A 24 9.87 89.00 21.85
C ILE A 24 10.74 87.75 21.65
N LEU A 25 10.86 86.92 22.69
CA LEU A 25 11.55 85.63 22.64
C LEU A 25 11.02 84.79 21.47
N GLY A 26 11.93 84.30 20.61
CA GLY A 26 11.64 83.49 19.43
C GLY A 26 11.35 84.25 18.13
N ALA A 27 11.27 85.59 18.15
CA ALA A 27 10.98 86.39 16.94
C ALA A 27 12.22 86.72 16.09
N SER A 28 13.43 86.57 16.64
CA SER A 28 14.69 86.80 15.92
C SER A 28 15.27 85.47 15.40
N PRO A 29 15.76 85.40 14.15
CA PRO A 29 16.43 84.20 13.64
C PRO A 29 17.72 83.88 14.41
N ASP A 30 18.31 84.86 15.10
CA ASP A 30 19.52 84.70 15.91
C ASP A 30 19.23 84.45 17.41
N ASP A 31 17.98 84.18 17.80
CA ASP A 31 17.63 83.88 19.19
C ASP A 31 18.07 82.44 19.54
N PRO A 32 18.92 82.22 20.57
CA PRO A 32 19.30 80.87 20.99
C PRO A 32 18.10 80.03 21.47
N SER A 33 16.97 80.67 21.78
CA SER A 33 15.70 80.00 22.12
C SER A 33 15.02 79.36 20.90
N ASN A 34 15.46 79.70 19.67
CA ASN A 34 15.00 79.08 18.42
C ASN A 34 15.80 77.83 18.03
N GLU A 35 16.89 77.51 18.75
CA GLU A 35 17.56 76.23 18.62
C GLU A 35 16.69 75.15 19.27
N GLN A 36 15.73 74.61 18.51
CA GLN A 36 15.03 73.40 18.90
C GLN A 36 16.04 72.25 18.98
N ASP A 37 16.13 71.63 20.15
CA ASP A 37 16.95 70.44 20.40
C ASP A 37 16.61 69.37 19.32
N PRO A 38 17.58 68.85 18.55
CA PRO A 38 17.31 67.94 17.42
C PRO A 38 16.67 66.61 17.84
N THR A 39 16.52 66.36 19.14
CA THR A 39 15.85 65.19 19.72
C THR A 39 14.34 65.33 19.87
N ASP A 40 13.76 66.52 19.66
CA ASP A 40 12.32 66.78 19.84
C ASP A 40 11.52 66.83 18.53
N GLN A 41 12.12 66.42 17.41
CA GLN A 41 11.37 66.18 16.18
C GLN A 41 10.59 64.86 16.28
N PRO A 42 9.25 64.84 16.10
CA PRO A 42 8.54 63.58 15.96
C PRO A 42 9.14 62.83 14.77
N PRO A 43 9.46 61.53 14.91
CA PRO A 43 10.12 60.79 13.85
C PRO A 43 9.27 60.88 12.58
N ALA A 44 9.85 61.42 11.50
CA ALA A 44 9.19 61.46 10.21
C ALA A 44 8.79 60.04 9.82
N VAL A 45 7.49 59.83 9.61
CA VAL A 45 6.94 58.51 9.29
C VAL A 45 7.42 58.12 7.90
N THR A 46 8.48 57.31 7.84
CA THR A 46 9.01 56.82 6.57
C THR A 46 8.14 55.67 6.03
N GLN A 47 8.14 55.49 4.71
CA GLN A 47 7.43 54.39 4.06
C GLN A 47 7.87 53.02 4.60
N GLU A 48 9.15 52.86 4.93
CA GLU A 48 9.68 51.64 5.55
C GLU A 48 9.11 51.39 6.96
N ALA A 49 8.92 52.44 7.76
CA ALA A 49 8.29 52.33 9.08
C ALA A 49 6.82 51.89 8.95
N LEU A 50 6.09 52.42 7.97
CA LEU A 50 4.72 52.00 7.67
C LEU A 50 4.64 50.55 7.21
N SER A 51 5.52 50.10 6.31
CA SER A 51 5.55 48.71 5.87
C SER A 51 5.83 47.74 7.02
N LYS A 52 6.74 48.09 7.94
CA LYS A 52 7.02 47.29 9.14
C LYS A 52 5.83 47.22 10.09
N LEU A 53 5.12 48.33 10.30
CA LEU A 53 3.91 48.37 11.14
C LEU A 53 2.79 47.53 10.54
N LEU A 54 2.52 47.65 9.24
CA LEU A 54 1.50 46.85 8.55
C LEU A 54 1.82 45.36 8.55
N ALA A 55 3.09 44.99 8.36
CA ALA A 55 3.53 43.60 8.45
C ALA A 55 3.32 43.02 9.86
N ARG A 56 3.64 43.82 10.90
CA ARG A 56 3.41 43.44 12.30
C ARG A 56 1.92 43.27 12.58
N GLU A 57 1.08 44.21 12.17
CA GLU A 57 -0.38 44.15 12.34
C GLU A 57 -0.97 42.91 11.66
N LYS A 58 -0.58 42.65 10.40
CA LYS A 58 -1.02 41.45 9.67
C LYS A 58 -0.59 40.16 10.37
N SER A 59 0.64 40.11 10.90
CA SER A 59 1.13 38.95 11.64
C SER A 59 0.38 38.72 12.95
N GLN A 60 -0.02 39.80 13.63
CA GLN A 60 -0.80 39.72 14.86
C GLN A 60 -2.24 39.28 14.59
N GLY A 61 -2.88 39.83 13.56
CA GLY A 61 -4.20 39.37 13.11
C GLY A 61 -4.20 37.90 12.70
N GLY A 62 -3.16 37.45 11.98
CA GLY A 62 -3.00 36.04 11.61
C GLY A 62 -2.85 35.11 12.82
N ARG A 63 -2.04 35.50 13.82
CA ARG A 63 -1.88 34.72 15.06
C ARG A 63 -3.18 34.70 15.89
N ALA A 64 -3.90 35.81 15.96
CA ALA A 64 -5.18 35.88 16.65
C ALA A 64 -6.23 34.99 15.98
N ALA A 65 -6.29 34.98 14.65
CA ALA A 65 -7.18 34.11 13.88
C ALA A 65 -6.85 32.63 14.10
N LEU A 66 -5.57 32.25 14.08
CA LEU A 66 -5.14 30.87 14.34
C LEU A 66 -5.47 30.43 15.78
N LYS A 67 -5.27 31.30 16.77
CA LYS A 67 -5.64 31.02 18.16
C LYS A 67 -7.15 30.84 18.33
N LYS A 68 -7.95 31.68 17.66
CA LYS A 68 -9.41 31.54 17.64
C LYS A 68 -9.82 30.21 17.00
N LEU A 69 -9.26 29.87 15.83
CA LEU A 69 -9.53 28.61 15.15
C LEU A 69 -9.16 27.41 16.02
N ALA A 70 -7.99 27.43 16.68
CA ALA A 70 -7.59 26.37 17.60
C ALA A 70 -8.60 26.22 18.75
N GLY A 71 -9.05 27.33 19.34
CA GLY A 71 -10.10 27.32 20.36
C GLY A 71 -11.46 26.82 19.87
N ASP A 72 -11.91 27.26 18.69
CA ASP A 72 -13.17 26.84 18.08
C ASP A 72 -13.17 25.32 17.78
N LEU A 73 -12.00 24.76 17.47
CA LEU A 73 -11.77 23.32 17.26
C LEU A 73 -11.51 22.55 18.56
N GLY A 74 -11.50 23.21 19.72
CA GLY A 74 -11.31 22.59 21.03
C GLY A 74 -9.86 22.31 21.43
N PHE A 75 -8.88 22.87 20.72
CA PHE A 75 -7.47 22.78 21.08
C PHE A 75 -7.06 23.88 22.07
N ALA A 76 -6.17 23.54 23.01
CA ALA A 76 -5.67 24.48 24.02
C ALA A 76 -4.88 25.65 23.41
N ASP A 77 -4.12 25.37 22.35
CA ASP A 77 -3.33 26.34 21.60
C ASP A 77 -3.09 25.87 20.15
N THR A 78 -2.40 26.71 19.38
CA THR A 78 -2.05 26.41 17.99
C THR A 78 -0.98 25.33 17.84
N GLU A 79 -0.21 25.06 18.90
CA GLU A 79 0.83 24.01 18.91
C GLU A 79 0.19 22.63 19.06
N ALA A 80 -0.82 22.49 19.91
CA ALA A 80 -1.61 21.27 20.04
C ALA A 80 -2.32 20.91 18.72
N LEU A 81 -2.84 21.90 18.00
CA LEU A 81 -3.44 21.70 16.68
C LEU A 81 -2.41 21.22 15.64
N SER A 82 -1.21 21.81 15.63
CA SER A 82 -0.18 21.41 14.67
C SER A 82 0.38 20.01 14.99
N ALA A 83 0.58 19.70 16.26
CA ALA A 83 0.98 18.37 16.73
C ALA A 83 -0.04 17.31 16.31
N TYR A 84 -1.33 17.52 16.57
CA TYR A 84 -2.40 16.59 16.17
C TYR A 84 -2.43 16.34 14.65
N ILE A 85 -2.32 17.39 13.83
CA ILE A 85 -2.30 17.23 12.37
C ILE A 85 -1.07 16.43 11.93
N SER A 86 0.08 16.66 12.56
CA SER A 86 1.31 15.94 12.23
C SER A 86 1.24 14.46 12.60
N GLU A 87 0.74 14.13 13.79
CA GLU A 87 0.50 12.76 14.23
C GLU A 87 -0.53 12.07 13.37
N ARG A 88 -1.62 12.77 13.00
CA ARG A 88 -2.66 12.23 12.14
C ARG A 88 -2.11 11.87 10.76
N ARG A 89 -1.32 12.76 10.16
CA ARG A 89 -0.65 12.48 8.87
C ARG A 89 0.30 11.31 8.98
N ALA A 90 1.12 11.25 10.03
CA ALA A 90 2.03 10.12 10.23
C ALA A 90 1.27 8.79 10.41
N ALA A 91 0.13 8.80 11.10
CA ALA A 91 -0.72 7.63 11.26
C ALA A 91 -1.40 7.21 9.94
N ASP A 92 -1.89 8.17 9.16
CA ASP A 92 -2.51 7.91 7.85
C ASP A 92 -1.46 7.40 6.85
N ASP A 93 -0.24 7.97 6.83
CA ASP A 93 0.88 7.51 6.02
C ASP A 93 1.30 6.09 6.42
N ALA A 94 1.42 5.81 7.72
CA ALA A 94 1.72 4.47 8.23
C ALA A 94 0.61 3.47 7.84
N ALA A 95 -0.66 3.85 7.95
CA ALA A 95 -1.78 3.03 7.55
C ALA A 95 -1.76 2.72 6.04
N LEU A 96 -1.46 3.73 5.20
CA LEU A 96 -1.31 3.54 3.76
C LEU A 96 -0.19 2.54 3.44
N THR A 97 0.97 2.64 4.13
CA THR A 97 2.09 1.69 3.90
C THR A 97 1.77 0.26 4.35
N GLU A 98 0.97 0.07 5.40
CA GLU A 98 0.51 -1.26 5.84
C GLU A 98 -0.51 -1.86 4.86
N VAL A 99 -1.43 -1.05 4.33
CA VAL A 99 -2.37 -1.48 3.29
C VAL A 99 -1.61 -1.91 2.04
N GLN A 100 -0.66 -1.09 1.58
CA GLN A 100 0.20 -1.44 0.44
C GLN A 100 0.98 -2.73 0.66
N ARG A 101 1.50 -2.96 1.87
CA ARG A 101 2.18 -4.22 2.22
C ARG A 101 1.24 -5.41 2.13
N ARG A 102 -0.01 -5.27 2.59
CA ARG A 102 -1.02 -6.33 2.51
C ARG A 102 -1.45 -6.63 1.08
N GLU A 103 -1.62 -5.60 0.25
CA GLU A 103 -1.91 -5.76 -1.17
C GLU A 103 -0.78 -6.48 -1.90
N GLN A 104 0.48 -6.06 -1.69
CA GLN A 104 1.64 -6.75 -2.25
C GLN A 104 1.73 -8.22 -1.78
N ALA A 105 1.44 -8.50 -0.51
CA ALA A 105 1.42 -9.86 0.00
C ALA A 105 0.28 -10.70 -0.62
N ALA A 106 -0.89 -10.11 -0.83
CA ALA A 106 -2.02 -10.76 -1.49
C ALA A 106 -1.70 -11.05 -2.97
N ASP A 107 -1.11 -10.11 -3.69
CA ASP A 107 -0.69 -10.30 -5.09
C ASP A 107 0.35 -11.40 -5.22
N GLN A 108 1.34 -11.42 -4.33
CA GLN A 108 2.34 -12.50 -4.29
C GLN A 108 1.71 -13.86 -3.97
N ALA A 109 0.75 -13.91 -3.04
CA ALA A 109 0.04 -15.14 -2.71
C ALA A 109 -0.82 -15.64 -3.89
N LEU A 110 -1.51 -14.74 -4.59
CA LEU A 110 -2.28 -15.07 -5.79
C LEU A 110 -1.39 -15.55 -6.93
N ALA A 111 -0.25 -14.89 -7.17
CA ALA A 111 0.72 -15.32 -8.16
C ALA A 111 1.26 -16.72 -7.83
N ALA A 112 1.65 -16.96 -6.57
CA ALA A 112 2.11 -18.27 -6.12
C ALA A 112 1.05 -19.35 -6.23
N ALA A 113 -0.22 -19.04 -5.95
CA ALA A 113 -1.35 -19.96 -6.11
C ALA A 113 -1.55 -20.33 -7.60
N LYS A 114 -1.59 -19.32 -8.48
CA LYS A 114 -1.71 -19.54 -9.94
C LYS A 114 -0.58 -20.40 -10.48
N THR A 115 0.66 -20.17 -10.07
CA THR A 115 1.80 -21.00 -10.49
C THR A 115 1.65 -22.45 -10.00
N ARG A 116 1.15 -22.67 -8.78
CA ARG A 116 0.90 -24.03 -8.26
C ARG A 116 -0.22 -24.73 -9.03
N GLU A 117 -1.30 -24.02 -9.35
CA GLU A 117 -2.41 -24.55 -10.14
C GLU A 117 -1.95 -24.93 -11.54
N GLN A 118 -1.24 -24.04 -12.24
CA GLN A 118 -0.67 -24.33 -13.57
C GLN A 118 0.30 -25.51 -13.55
N ALA A 119 1.15 -25.61 -12.53
CA ALA A 119 2.05 -26.74 -12.38
C ALA A 119 1.30 -28.06 -12.13
N ALA A 120 0.21 -28.03 -11.35
CA ALA A 120 -0.63 -29.19 -11.10
C ALA A 120 -1.40 -29.62 -12.36
N GLU A 121 -1.96 -28.67 -13.11
CA GLU A 121 -2.63 -28.93 -14.38
C GLU A 121 -1.67 -29.53 -15.41
N ALA A 122 -0.48 -28.96 -15.58
CA ALA A 122 0.55 -29.51 -16.46
C ALA A 122 0.96 -30.93 -16.04
N ALA A 123 1.10 -31.19 -14.74
CA ALA A 123 1.39 -32.52 -14.23
C ALA A 123 0.26 -33.51 -14.56
N LEU A 124 -1.01 -33.11 -14.40
CA LEU A 124 -2.17 -33.92 -14.75
C LEU A 124 -2.24 -34.21 -16.25
N CYS A 125 -2.06 -33.21 -17.10
CA CYS A 125 -2.03 -33.41 -18.55
C CYS A 125 -0.91 -34.38 -18.96
N SER A 126 0.29 -34.24 -18.39
CA SER A 126 1.40 -35.18 -18.66
C SER A 126 1.10 -36.60 -18.19
N ALA A 127 0.43 -36.76 -17.05
CA ALA A 127 0.04 -38.06 -16.53
C ALA A 127 -1.05 -38.73 -17.38
N ARG A 128 -2.03 -37.96 -17.87
CA ARG A 128 -3.07 -38.43 -18.80
C ARG A 128 -2.47 -38.88 -20.12
N LEU A 129 -1.59 -38.09 -20.71
CA LEU A 129 -0.88 -38.44 -21.94
C LEU A 129 -0.08 -39.75 -21.76
N ARG A 130 0.69 -39.86 -20.68
CA ARG A 130 1.42 -41.08 -20.34
C ARG A 130 0.53 -42.30 -20.21
N ALA A 131 -0.60 -42.17 -19.51
CA ALA A 131 -1.55 -43.24 -19.32
C ALA A 131 -2.16 -43.69 -20.67
N ALA A 132 -2.50 -42.75 -21.55
CA ALA A 132 -3.03 -43.04 -22.87
C ALA A 132 -2.01 -43.75 -23.77
N LEU A 133 -0.76 -43.25 -23.80
CA LEU A 133 0.34 -43.86 -24.57
C LEU A 133 0.68 -45.27 -24.06
N ALA A 134 0.80 -45.44 -22.75
CA ALA A 134 1.06 -46.74 -22.14
C ALA A 134 -0.08 -47.73 -22.39
N GLY A 135 -1.34 -47.27 -22.34
CA GLY A 135 -2.51 -48.08 -22.68
C GLY A 135 -2.53 -48.55 -24.14
N GLN A 136 -1.84 -47.84 -25.04
CA GLN A 136 -1.67 -48.21 -26.44
C GLN A 136 -0.42 -49.06 -26.72
N GLY A 137 0.36 -49.38 -25.68
CA GLY A 137 1.53 -50.25 -25.75
C GLY A 137 2.87 -49.54 -25.92
N ALA A 138 2.95 -48.21 -25.76
CA ALA A 138 4.23 -47.52 -25.69
C ALA A 138 4.89 -47.77 -24.33
N THR A 139 6.16 -48.18 -24.30
CA THR A 139 6.88 -48.52 -23.06
C THR A 139 8.33 -48.07 -23.11
N GLY A 140 8.96 -47.86 -21.95
CA GLY A 140 10.39 -47.54 -21.88
C GLY A 140 10.76 -46.27 -22.66
N ASP A 141 11.80 -46.36 -23.48
CA ASP A 141 12.29 -45.24 -24.29
C ASP A 141 11.29 -44.80 -25.36
N ASP A 142 10.51 -45.73 -25.92
CA ASP A 142 9.47 -45.44 -26.93
C ASP A 142 8.34 -44.58 -26.35
N LEU A 143 8.03 -44.75 -25.05
CA LEU A 143 7.05 -43.91 -24.35
C LEU A 143 7.55 -42.46 -24.24
N ALA A 144 8.82 -42.27 -23.84
CA ALA A 144 9.42 -40.95 -23.71
C ALA A 144 9.54 -40.24 -25.07
N ASP A 145 9.85 -40.99 -26.13
CA ASP A 145 9.91 -40.45 -27.49
C ASP A 145 8.51 -40.15 -28.05
N ALA A 146 7.49 -40.98 -27.76
CA ALA A 146 6.11 -40.69 -28.12
C ALA A 146 5.57 -39.43 -27.43
N GLU A 147 5.89 -39.21 -26.15
CA GLU A 147 5.55 -37.98 -25.43
C GLU A 147 6.13 -36.73 -26.11
N ARG A 148 7.37 -36.78 -26.59
CA ARG A 148 8.04 -35.65 -27.26
C ARG A 148 7.47 -35.35 -28.64
N LEU A 149 6.85 -36.33 -29.28
CA LEU A 149 6.33 -36.23 -30.65
C LEU A 149 4.86 -35.78 -30.72
N ILE A 150 4.13 -35.90 -29.60
CA ILE A 150 2.74 -35.43 -29.51
C ILE A 150 2.73 -33.95 -29.14
N SER A 151 2.03 -33.16 -29.96
CA SER A 151 1.69 -31.77 -29.66
C SER A 151 0.22 -31.72 -29.29
N LEU A 152 -0.07 -31.32 -28.04
CA LEU A 152 -1.42 -31.12 -27.54
C LEU A 152 -1.60 -29.65 -27.14
N PRO A 153 -2.80 -29.06 -27.35
CA PRO A 153 -3.12 -27.78 -26.75
C PRO A 153 -3.22 -27.91 -25.22
N ASP A 154 -3.00 -26.80 -24.50
CA ASP A 154 -2.94 -26.78 -23.03
C ASP A 154 -4.25 -27.22 -22.36
N ASP A 155 -5.38 -27.07 -23.06
CA ASP A 155 -6.74 -27.43 -22.64
C ASP A 155 -7.26 -28.75 -23.26
N ALA A 156 -6.37 -29.59 -23.80
CA ALA A 156 -6.75 -30.86 -24.39
C ALA A 156 -7.50 -31.77 -23.40
N ASP A 157 -8.70 -32.19 -23.78
CA ASP A 157 -9.50 -33.17 -23.03
C ASP A 157 -9.04 -34.61 -23.33
N ASP A 158 -9.63 -35.57 -22.61
CA ASP A 158 -9.26 -36.99 -22.74
C ASP A 158 -9.50 -37.52 -24.17
N GLN A 159 -10.48 -36.96 -24.90
CA GLN A 159 -10.76 -37.33 -26.28
C GLN A 159 -9.67 -36.81 -27.22
N ALA A 160 -9.26 -35.54 -27.08
CA ALA A 160 -8.18 -34.95 -27.84
C ALA A 160 -6.85 -35.68 -27.61
N VAL A 161 -6.57 -36.11 -26.38
CA VAL A 161 -5.41 -36.95 -26.06
C VAL A 161 -5.50 -38.29 -26.80
N SER A 162 -6.66 -38.96 -26.75
CA SER A 162 -6.87 -40.24 -27.45
C SER A 162 -6.69 -40.11 -28.97
N ASP A 163 -7.25 -39.05 -29.57
CA ASP A 163 -7.16 -38.79 -31.01
C ASP A 163 -5.72 -38.50 -31.44
N ALA A 164 -4.99 -37.69 -30.67
CA ALA A 164 -3.59 -37.40 -30.93
C ALA A 164 -2.71 -38.66 -30.85
N VAL A 165 -2.96 -39.53 -29.86
CA VAL A 165 -2.28 -40.81 -29.73
C VAL A 165 -2.62 -41.74 -30.91
N ALA A 166 -3.86 -41.78 -31.37
CA ALA A 166 -4.26 -42.56 -32.54
C ALA A 166 -3.55 -42.09 -33.81
N VAL A 167 -3.49 -40.76 -34.04
CA VAL A 167 -2.76 -40.17 -35.17
C VAL A 167 -1.26 -40.48 -35.09
N LEU A 168 -0.65 -40.43 -33.89
CA LEU A 168 0.76 -40.81 -33.73
C LEU A 168 0.97 -42.29 -34.04
N LYS A 169 0.08 -43.16 -33.58
CA LYS A 169 0.14 -44.61 -33.82
C LYS A 169 0.05 -44.96 -35.29
N GLU A 170 -0.76 -44.25 -36.07
CA GLU A 170 -0.82 -44.43 -37.53
C GLU A 170 0.49 -44.05 -38.21
N ARG A 171 1.12 -42.94 -37.78
CA ARG A 171 2.37 -42.43 -38.36
C ARG A 171 3.60 -43.23 -37.94
N ARG A 172 3.63 -43.74 -36.71
CA ARG A 172 4.81 -44.37 -36.10
C ARG A 172 4.40 -45.58 -35.26
N LYS A 173 4.01 -46.65 -35.95
CA LYS A 173 3.61 -47.92 -35.33
C LYS A 173 4.72 -48.54 -34.49
N GLU A 174 5.99 -48.31 -34.85
CA GLU A 174 7.16 -48.85 -34.15
C GLU A 174 7.25 -48.39 -32.69
N LEU A 175 6.70 -47.21 -32.34
CA LEU A 175 6.69 -46.68 -30.97
C LEU A 175 5.66 -47.37 -30.05
N PHE A 176 4.80 -48.20 -30.63
CA PHE A 176 3.75 -48.92 -29.92
C PHE A 176 4.02 -50.41 -30.09
N GLY A 177 4.20 -51.12 -28.97
CA GLY A 177 4.50 -52.55 -29.01
C GLY A 177 3.50 -53.32 -29.86
N GLN A 178 3.99 -54.30 -30.63
CA GLN A 178 3.11 -55.31 -31.22
C GLN A 178 2.38 -56.04 -30.08
N PRO A 179 1.08 -56.36 -30.23
CA PRO A 179 0.40 -57.19 -29.24
C PRO A 179 1.18 -58.50 -29.14
N ALA A 180 1.80 -58.73 -27.97
CA ALA A 180 2.44 -60.00 -27.69
C ALA A 180 1.38 -61.08 -27.90
N ALA A 181 1.62 -61.96 -28.88
CA ALA A 181 0.76 -63.12 -29.09
C ALA A 181 0.68 -63.86 -27.76
N ALA A 182 -0.54 -63.95 -27.19
CA ALA A 182 -0.75 -64.66 -25.94
C ALA A 182 -0.10 -66.04 -26.07
N PRO A 183 0.76 -66.47 -25.13
CA PRO A 183 1.32 -67.81 -25.18
C PRO A 183 0.14 -68.80 -25.26
N PRO A 184 0.21 -69.82 -26.12
CA PRO A 184 -0.87 -70.78 -26.26
C PRO A 184 -1.21 -71.32 -24.86
N ALA A 185 -2.48 -71.18 -24.47
CA ALA A 185 -2.94 -71.63 -23.18
C ALA A 185 -2.53 -73.12 -23.01
N PRO A 186 -1.93 -73.51 -21.87
CA PRO A 186 -1.68 -74.91 -21.60
C PRO A 186 -3.02 -75.65 -21.66
N GLY A 187 -3.15 -76.58 -22.59
CA GLY A 187 -4.36 -77.36 -22.82
C GLY A 187 -4.67 -78.25 -21.60
N GLY A 188 -5.41 -77.71 -20.64
CA GLY A 188 -6.00 -78.44 -19.53
C GLY A 188 -7.51 -78.51 -19.69
N ALA A 189 -8.04 -79.71 -19.88
CA ALA A 189 -9.48 -80.00 -19.91
C ALA A 189 -10.18 -79.56 -18.59
N PRO A 190 -11.49 -79.23 -18.61
CA PRO A 190 -12.19 -78.69 -17.45
C PRO A 190 -12.45 -79.79 -16.41
N ALA A 191 -11.60 -79.87 -15.39
CA ALA A 191 -11.84 -80.70 -14.22
C ALA A 191 -12.76 -79.96 -13.24
N GLY A 192 -14.05 -80.27 -13.30
CA GLY A 192 -14.91 -80.51 -12.14
C GLY A 192 -15.13 -79.40 -11.12
N GLY A 193 -16.33 -78.82 -11.15
CA GLY A 193 -17.05 -78.41 -9.94
C GLY A 193 -17.41 -76.92 -9.87
N PRO A 194 -18.71 -76.57 -9.77
CA PRO A 194 -19.08 -75.20 -9.40
C PRO A 194 -18.59 -74.90 -7.98
N PRO A 195 -18.04 -73.71 -7.70
CA PRO A 195 -17.61 -73.35 -6.35
C PRO A 195 -18.82 -73.34 -5.41
N PRO A 196 -18.65 -73.77 -4.14
CA PRO A 196 -19.73 -73.74 -3.16
C PRO A 196 -20.22 -72.30 -2.99
N ARG A 197 -21.52 -72.07 -3.21
CA ARG A 197 -22.20 -70.82 -2.83
C ARG A 197 -22.19 -70.72 -1.31
N GLY A 198 -21.32 -69.87 -0.77
CA GLY A 198 -21.24 -69.71 0.68
C GLY A 198 -20.47 -68.46 1.10
N ALA A 199 -21.13 -67.31 1.07
CA ALA A 199 -21.10 -66.25 2.08
C ALA A 199 -21.76 -65.01 1.46
N GLY A 200 -22.80 -64.49 2.10
CA GLY A 200 -23.52 -63.31 1.62
C GLY A 200 -22.59 -62.13 1.41
N ALA A 201 -22.88 -61.33 0.38
CA ALA A 201 -22.20 -60.07 0.13
C ALA A 201 -22.13 -59.27 1.44
N ALA A 202 -20.93 -58.87 1.84
CA ALA A 202 -20.75 -57.93 2.93
C ALA A 202 -21.59 -56.69 2.61
N THR A 203 -22.60 -56.43 3.43
CA THR A 203 -23.43 -55.24 3.26
C THR A 203 -22.53 -54.00 3.34
N PRO A 204 -22.70 -53.02 2.42
CA PRO A 204 -21.95 -51.78 2.48
C PRO A 204 -22.11 -51.15 3.87
N GLY A 205 -21.00 -50.86 4.55
CA GLY A 205 -21.00 -50.28 5.91
C GLY A 205 -20.78 -51.26 7.06
N SER A 206 -20.75 -52.58 6.82
CA SER A 206 -20.45 -53.59 7.85
C SER A 206 -19.07 -53.41 8.50
N VAL A 207 -18.05 -53.03 7.72
CA VAL A 207 -16.71 -52.71 8.22
C VAL A 207 -16.71 -51.45 9.10
N GLY A 208 -17.48 -50.42 8.72
CA GLY A 208 -17.61 -49.18 9.49
C GLY A 208 -18.33 -49.40 10.82
N LEU A 209 -19.38 -50.22 10.83
CA LEU A 209 -20.13 -50.58 12.03
C LEU A 209 -19.26 -51.41 13.00
N ALA A 210 -18.47 -52.37 12.49
CA ALA A 210 -17.53 -53.14 13.31
C ALA A 210 -16.45 -52.23 13.94
N MET A 211 -15.92 -51.26 13.17
CA MET A 211 -14.98 -50.26 13.68
C MET A 211 -15.61 -49.33 14.72
N ALA A 212 -16.87 -48.91 14.54
CA ALA A 212 -17.59 -48.06 15.48
C ALA A 212 -17.88 -48.77 16.80
N LYS A 213 -18.28 -50.06 16.75
CA LYS A 213 -18.42 -50.91 17.95
C LYS A 213 -17.10 -51.10 18.68
N ARG A 214 -16.02 -51.41 17.95
CA ARG A 214 -14.68 -51.59 18.54
C ARG A 214 -14.14 -50.33 19.23
N ARG A 215 -14.56 -49.16 18.76
CA ARG A 215 -14.17 -47.86 19.32
C ARG A 215 -15.16 -47.29 20.34
N GLY A 216 -16.22 -48.03 20.66
CA GLY A 216 -17.20 -47.63 21.69
C GLY A 216 -18.15 -46.50 21.27
N TYR A 217 -18.25 -46.19 19.98
CA TYR A 217 -19.17 -45.16 19.48
C TYR A 217 -20.62 -45.65 19.32
N VAL A 218 -20.84 -46.96 19.44
CA VAL A 218 -22.18 -47.58 19.38
C VAL A 218 -22.26 -48.62 20.50
N THR A 219 -23.12 -48.38 21.47
CA THR A 219 -23.56 -49.35 22.50
C THR A 219 -24.82 -50.05 22.00
N GLU A 220 -24.98 -51.35 22.32
CA GLU A 220 -26.14 -52.16 21.91
C GLU A 220 -27.47 -51.64 22.47
#